data_AF-A0A822FUX2-F1
#
_entry.id   AF-A0A822FUX2-F1
#
_cell.length_a   1.000
_cell.length_b   1.000
_cell.length_c   1.000
_cell.angle_alpha   90.00
_cell.angle_beta   90.00
_cell.angle_gamma   90.00
#
_symmetry.space_group_name_H-M   'P 1'
#
loop_
_entity.id
_entity.type
_entity.pdbx_description
1 polymer ?
#
loop_
_entity_poly.entity_id
_entity_poly.type
_entity_poly.pdbx_seq_one_letter_code
_entity_poly.pdbx_strand_id
1 'polypeptide(L)'
;MAALRSPFYGENLNLILLRQKIEALDYTPLPTNFYSSELRLLISKCLVLDPEKRPDIVEVNRIAQMMYARFTNPNNNNNNTPTPTPTSSCRNESACGNVTPVNNR
;
A
#
# COMPACT_ATOMS: atom_id res chain seq x y z
N MET A 1 1.31 -2.93 3.19
CA MET A 1 2.16 -2.46 2.06
C MET A 1 1.30 -2.36 0.81
N ALA A 2 1.42 -1.31 -0.02
CA ALA A 2 0.59 -1.13 -1.21
C ALA A 2 0.99 -2.09 -2.36
N ALA A 3 2.21 -1.97 -2.89
CA ALA A 3 2.70 -2.80 -4.01
C ALA A 3 3.22 -4.19 -3.62
N LEU A 4 3.22 -4.53 -2.32
CA LEU A 4 3.79 -5.78 -1.76
C LEU A 4 5.29 -6.03 -2.07
N ARG A 5 5.98 -5.08 -2.71
CA ARG A 5 7.40 -5.11 -3.07
C ARG A 5 8.03 -3.73 -2.84
N SER A 6 9.36 -3.71 -2.72
CA SER A 6 10.13 -2.47 -2.69
C SER A 6 10.00 -1.72 -4.02
N PRO A 7 9.95 -0.37 -4.03
CA PRO A 7 9.92 0.43 -5.26
C PRO A 7 11.07 0.10 -6.22
N PHE A 8 12.26 -0.16 -5.68
CA PHE A 8 13.48 -0.46 -6.46
C PHE A 8 13.77 -1.94 -6.58
N TYR A 9 12.76 -2.81 -6.40
CA TYR A 9 12.93 -4.25 -6.56
C TYR A 9 13.42 -4.59 -7.99
N GLY A 10 14.20 -5.66 -8.09
CA GLY A 10 14.73 -6.18 -9.35
C GLY A 10 15.31 -7.58 -9.16
N GLU A 11 15.27 -8.40 -10.22
CA GLU A 11 15.93 -9.71 -10.22
C GLU A 11 17.45 -9.53 -10.26
N ASN A 12 18.18 -10.36 -9.50
CA ASN A 12 19.65 -10.32 -9.41
C ASN A 12 20.23 -8.93 -9.08
N LEU A 13 19.50 -8.15 -8.27
CA LEU A 13 19.88 -6.78 -7.91
C LEU A 13 21.09 -6.77 -6.97
N ASN A 14 22.18 -6.13 -7.40
CA ASN A 14 23.34 -5.83 -6.56
C ASN A 14 23.35 -4.34 -6.15
N LEU A 15 24.26 -3.95 -5.26
CA LEU A 15 24.33 -2.58 -4.73
C LEU A 15 24.59 -1.51 -5.81
N ILE A 16 25.33 -1.86 -6.87
CA ILE A 16 25.63 -0.94 -7.98
C ILE A 16 24.35 -0.69 -8.78
N LEU A 17 23.63 -1.75 -9.16
CA LEU A 17 22.37 -1.65 -9.90
C LEU A 17 21.28 -0.95 -9.07
N LEU A 18 21.19 -1.26 -7.78
CA LEU A 18 20.25 -0.60 -6.87
C LEU A 18 20.51 0.91 -6.81
N ARG A 19 21.77 1.32 -6.64
CA ARG A 19 22.16 2.73 -6.64
C ARG A 19 21.74 3.42 -7.93
N GLN A 20 22.02 2.81 -9.09
CA GLN A 20 21.63 3.36 -10.39
C GLN A 20 20.10 3.54 -10.50
N LYS A 21 19.31 2.56 -10.05
CA LYS A 21 17.84 2.69 -10.04
C LYS A 21 17.34 3.80 -9.12
N ILE A 22 17.98 3.99 -7.95
CA ILE A 22 17.65 5.08 -7.04
C ILE A 22 17.99 6.42 -7.68
N GLU A 23 19.21 6.59 -8.21
CA GLU A 23 19.67 7.80 -8.90
C GLU A 23 18.80 8.14 -10.13
N ALA A 24 18.27 7.13 -10.83
CA ALA A 24 17.34 7.32 -11.93
C ALA A 24 15.88 7.53 -11.51
N LEU A 25 15.56 7.33 -10.22
CA LEU A 25 14.18 7.21 -9.71
C LEU A 25 13.33 6.21 -10.50
N ASP A 26 13.96 5.13 -10.96
CA ASP A 26 13.33 4.11 -11.81
C ASP A 26 12.58 3.08 -10.95
N TYR A 27 11.33 3.41 -10.65
CA TYR A 27 10.37 2.53 -10.01
C TYR A 27 9.02 2.58 -10.72
N THR A 28 8.30 1.46 -10.73
CA THR A 28 6.94 1.43 -11.28
C THR A 28 5.98 2.14 -10.31
N PRO A 29 5.29 3.21 -10.74
CA PRO A 29 4.33 3.89 -9.89
C PRO A 29 3.11 3.01 -9.60
N LEU A 30 2.43 3.26 -8.48
CA LEU A 30 1.24 2.50 -8.12
C LEU A 30 0.12 2.64 -9.17
N PRO A 31 -0.65 1.58 -9.46
CA PRO A 31 -1.76 1.64 -10.39
C PRO A 31 -2.80 2.69 -9.99
N THR A 32 -3.35 3.39 -10.99
CA THR A 32 -4.30 4.47 -10.74
C THR A 32 -5.68 4.01 -10.28
N ASN A 33 -6.00 2.75 -10.53
CA ASN A 33 -7.35 2.20 -10.39
C ASN A 33 -7.69 1.80 -8.95
N PHE A 34 -6.67 1.49 -8.14
CA PHE A 34 -6.84 0.96 -6.79
C PHE A 34 -6.41 1.95 -5.69
N TYR A 35 -5.56 2.92 -6.04
CA TYR A 35 -4.97 3.82 -5.06
C TYR A 35 -5.29 5.27 -5.41
N SER A 36 -5.59 6.07 -4.38
CA SER A 36 -5.90 7.48 -4.59
C SER A 36 -4.68 8.26 -5.10
N SER A 37 -4.92 9.34 -5.84
CA SER A 37 -3.85 10.22 -6.35
C SER A 37 -3.03 10.81 -5.20
N GLU A 38 -3.68 11.13 -4.07
CA GLU A 38 -3.00 11.68 -2.90
C GLU A 38 -1.97 10.71 -2.32
N LEU A 39 -2.30 9.41 -2.23
CA LEU A 39 -1.36 8.40 -1.75
C LEU A 39 -0.14 8.29 -2.66
N ARG A 40 -0.37 8.24 -3.97
CA ARG A 40 0.69 8.11 -4.97
C ARG A 40 1.62 9.31 -4.93
N LEU A 41 1.05 10.51 -4.84
CA LEU A 41 1.80 11.76 -4.76
C LEU A 41 2.65 11.82 -3.48
N LEU A 42 2.10 11.40 -2.33
CA LEU A 42 2.85 11.34 -1.08
C LEU A 42 4.07 10.42 -1.19
N ILE A 43 3.89 9.22 -1.77
CA ILE A 43 5.00 8.28 -2.02
C ILE A 43 6.06 8.91 -2.92
N SER A 44 5.66 9.54 -4.03
CA SER A 44 6.59 10.20 -4.95
C SER A 44 7.38 11.32 -4.28
N LYS A 45 6.75 12.10 -3.39
CA LYS A 45 7.44 13.14 -2.61
C LYS A 45 8.44 12.55 -1.61
N CYS A 46 8.13 11.41 -0.99
CA CYS A 46 9.04 10.75 -0.06
C CYS A 46 10.25 10.09 -0.75
N LEU A 47 10.12 9.71 -2.02
CA LEU A 47 11.17 9.03 -2.78
C LEU A 47 12.09 9.98 -3.56
N VAL A 48 11.92 11.30 -3.46
CA VAL A 48 12.78 12.26 -4.18
C VAL A 48 14.24 12.16 -3.72
N LEU A 49 15.18 12.34 -4.65
CA LEU A 49 16.63 12.23 -4.38
C LEU A 49 17.12 13.29 -3.39
N ASP A 50 16.62 14.51 -3.54
CA ASP A 50 16.98 15.66 -2.75
C ASP A 50 16.32 15.60 -1.37
N PRO A 51 17.08 15.42 -0.27
CA PRO A 51 16.51 15.27 1.06
C PRO A 51 15.72 16.50 1.51
N GLU A 52 16.11 17.71 1.09
CA GLU A 52 15.45 18.96 1.47
C GLU A 52 14.07 19.12 0.82
N LYS A 53 13.81 18.38 -0.27
CA LYS A 53 12.50 18.36 -0.94
C LYS A 53 11.56 17.30 -0.36
N ARG A 54 12.05 16.44 0.53
CA ARG A 54 11.20 15.42 1.18
C ARG A 54 10.30 16.09 2.21
N PRO A 55 9.04 15.64 2.34
CA PRO A 55 8.16 16.15 3.37
C PRO A 55 8.67 15.72 4.75
N ASP A 56 8.54 16.61 5.73
CA ASP A 56 8.79 16.30 7.12
C ASP A 56 7.78 15.27 7.67
N ILE A 57 8.15 14.55 8.72
CA ILE A 57 7.32 13.53 9.36
C ILE A 57 5.99 14.09 9.86
N VAL A 58 5.97 15.35 10.32
CA VAL A 58 4.73 16.00 10.76
C VAL A 58 3.75 16.14 9.59
N GLU A 59 4.25 16.54 8.41
CA GLU A 59 3.43 16.68 7.20
C GLU A 59 2.93 15.32 6.69
N VAL A 60 3.80 14.30 6.68
CA VAL A 60 3.41 12.92 6.31
C VAL A 60 2.29 12.41 7.22
N ASN A 61 2.44 12.59 8.53
CA ASN A 61 1.44 12.17 9.51
C ASN A 61 0.11 12.92 9.34
N ARG A 62 0.16 14.24 9.11
CA ARG A 62 -1.03 15.06 8.86
C ARG A 62 -1.80 14.54 7.65
N ILE A 63 -1.12 14.28 6.53
CA ILE A 63 -1.76 13.74 5.31
C ILE A 63 -2.34 12.34 5.59
N ALA A 64 -1.60 11.48 6.29
CA ALA A 64 -2.06 10.13 6.64
C ALA A 64 -3.35 10.15 7.47
N GLN A 65 -3.43 11.02 8.48
CA GLN A 65 -4.63 11.18 9.31
C GLN A 65 -5.83 11.69 8.49
N MET A 66 -5.62 12.68 7.61
CA MET A 66 -6.66 13.19 6.71
C MET A 66 -7.18 12.08 5.78
N MET A 67 -6.29 11.30 5.19
CA MET A 67 -6.66 10.19 4.33
C MET A 67 -7.41 9.11 5.12
N TYR A 68 -6.92 8.74 6.30
CA TYR A 68 -7.57 7.77 7.16
C TYR A 68 -9.00 8.20 7.48
N ALA A 69 -9.20 9.42 8.00
CA ALA A 69 -10.53 9.94 8.30
C ALA A 69 -11.45 9.95 7.08
N ARG A 70 -10.93 10.24 5.88
CA ARG A 70 -11.72 10.21 4.64
C ARG A 70 -12.24 8.82 4.29
N PHE A 71 -11.43 7.78 4.49
CA PHE A 71 -11.75 6.41 4.09
C PHE A 71 -12.39 5.57 5.20
N THR A 72 -12.29 5.98 6.47
CA THR A 72 -12.89 5.26 7.61
C THR A 72 -14.12 5.93 8.18
N ASN A 73 -14.41 7.19 7.84
CA ASN A 73 -15.63 7.86 8.29
C ASN A 73 -16.82 7.45 7.38
N PRO A 74 -17.82 6.70 7.89
CA PRO A 74 -18.93 6.18 7.09
C PRO A 74 -19.93 7.25 6.60
N ASN A 75 -19.79 8.51 7.01
CA ASN A 75 -20.74 9.59 6.69
C ASN A 75 -20.32 10.49 5.52
N ASN A 76 -19.36 10.08 4.69
CA ASN A 76 -18.86 10.91 3.59
C ASN A 76 -19.69 10.73 2.31
N ASN A 77 -20.82 11.43 2.21
CA ASN A 77 -21.70 11.52 1.04
C ASN A 77 -21.06 12.29 -0.14
N ASN A 78 -19.87 11.90 -0.58
CA ASN A 78 -19.21 12.50 -1.73
C ASN A 78 -19.14 11.48 -2.87
N ASN A 79 -19.94 11.72 -3.91
CA ASN A 79 -20.26 10.89 -5.09
C ASN A 79 -19.10 10.61 -6.06
N ASN A 80 -17.87 10.47 -5.56
CA ASN A 80 -16.70 10.22 -6.40
C ASN A 80 -15.93 9.00 -5.88
N THR A 81 -16.60 7.86 -5.75
CA THR A 81 -15.97 6.58 -5.40
C THR A 81 -15.57 5.85 -6.69
N PRO A 82 -14.29 5.54 -6.94
CA PRO A 82 -13.96 4.38 -7.77
C PRO A 82 -14.41 3.16 -6.96
N THR A 83 -15.53 2.58 -7.38
CA THR A 83 -16.09 1.35 -6.84
C THR A 83 -14.99 0.30 -6.68
N PRO A 84 -14.67 -0.18 -5.45
CA PRO A 84 -13.94 -1.42 -5.32
C PRO A 84 -14.93 -2.52 -5.69
N THR A 85 -14.93 -2.96 -6.95
CA THR A 85 -15.66 -4.15 -7.37
C THR A 85 -15.06 -5.35 -6.62
N PRO A 86 -15.79 -6.01 -5.71
CA PRO A 86 -15.34 -7.28 -5.17
C PRO A 86 -15.60 -8.32 -6.26
N THR A 87 -14.60 -8.63 -7.08
CA THR A 87 -14.67 -9.82 -7.93
C THR A 87 -14.52 -11.05 -7.04
N SER A 88 -15.66 -11.60 -6.64
CA SER A 88 -15.80 -12.90 -6.02
C SER A 88 -15.28 -14.01 -6.94
N SER A 89 -14.19 -14.67 -6.57
CA SER A 89 -13.73 -15.98 -7.07
C SER A 89 -12.49 -16.34 -6.22
N CYS A 90 -12.46 -17.32 -5.32
CA CYS A 90 -13.16 -18.60 -5.26
C CYS A 90 -13.41 -19.01 -3.79
N ARG A 91 -14.56 -19.65 -3.55
CA ARG A 91 -14.76 -20.63 -2.48
C ARG A 91 -13.76 -21.76 -2.65
N ASN A 92 -13.21 -22.27 -1.57
CA ASN A 92 -12.92 -23.69 -1.40
C ASN A 92 -13.13 -24.03 0.08
N GLU A 93 -14.27 -24.68 0.37
CA GLU A 93 -14.47 -25.45 1.58
C GLU A 93 -13.43 -26.58 1.63
N SER A 94 -12.81 -26.79 2.78
CA SER A 94 -12.12 -28.05 3.07
C SER A 94 -12.30 -28.42 4.54
N ALA A 95 -13.22 -29.37 4.70
CA ALA A 95 -13.27 -30.46 5.67
C ALA A 95 -13.22 -30.14 7.18
N CYS A 96 -14.37 -30.38 7.81
CA CYS A 96 -14.53 -30.90 9.17
C CYS A 96 -13.39 -31.87 9.58
N GLY A 97 -12.78 -31.62 10.74
CA GLY A 97 -11.93 -32.57 11.43
C GLY A 97 -12.11 -32.38 12.94
N ASN A 98 -12.87 -33.29 13.55
CA ASN A 98 -13.23 -33.28 14.97
C ASN A 98 -11.98 -33.36 15.87
N VAL A 99 -11.86 -32.43 16.83
CA VAL A 99 -11.02 -32.62 18.02
C VAL A 99 -11.97 -32.88 19.19
N THR A 100 -11.99 -34.13 19.66
CA THR A 100 -12.71 -34.54 20.88
C THR A 100 -12.13 -33.87 22.13
N PRO A 101 -12.96 -33.54 23.13
CA PRO A 101 -12.47 -32.98 24.38
C PRO A 101 -11.99 -34.09 25.31
N VAL A 102 -10.73 -34.03 25.78
CA VAL A 102 -10.29 -34.78 26.97
C VAL A 102 -10.39 -33.82 28.15
N ASN A 103 -11.29 -34.15 29.07
CA ASN A 103 -11.56 -33.43 30.30
C ASN A 103 -10.94 -34.20 31.47
N ASN A 104 -10.19 -33.47 32.31
CA ASN A 104 -9.80 -33.69 33.70
C ASN A 104 -9.28 -35.05 34.20
N ARG A 105 -8.06 -35.02 34.76
CA ARG A 105 -7.80 -35.32 36.18
C ARG A 105 -6.52 -34.64 36.66
#